data_AF-A0A1M5ZDZ3-F1
#
_entry.id   AF-A0A1M5ZDZ3-F1
#
_cell.length_a   1.000
_cell.length_b   1.000
_cell.length_c   1.000
_cell.angle_alpha   90.00
_cell.angle_beta   90.00
_cell.angle_gamma   90.00
#
_symmetry.space_group_name_H-M   'P 1'
#
loop_
_entity.id
_entity.type
_entity.pdbx_description
1 polymer ?
#
loop_
_entity_poly.entity_id
_entity_poly.type
_entity_poly.pdbx_seq_one_letter_code
_entity_poly.pdbx_strand_id
1 'polypeptide(L)'
;MKPYWDLDKLTIKRIFGIIEKCEELELENACFIYNPKLKNEVKFYMVKYDHHWNLTVIQNWEKKSDIHKFKDGSLTFEYSQLN
;
A
#
# COMPACT_ATOMS: atom_id res chain seq x y z
N MET A 1 9.05 6.68 -13.52
CA MET A 1 9.44 7.24 -12.20
C MET A 1 9.61 6.07 -11.23
N LYS A 2 10.37 6.22 -10.16
CA LYS A 2 10.52 5.18 -9.11
C LYS A 2 9.71 5.60 -7.87
N PRO A 3 9.16 4.65 -7.09
CA PRO A 3 8.50 4.98 -5.83
C PRO A 3 9.50 5.58 -4.83
N TYR A 4 9.01 6.39 -3.91
CA TYR A 4 9.80 6.94 -2.80
C TYR A 4 10.02 5.91 -1.69
N TRP A 5 9.13 4.94 -1.57
CA TRP A 5 9.27 3.82 -0.64
C TRP A 5 9.48 2.51 -1.38
N ASP A 6 10.58 1.83 -1.05
CA ASP A 6 10.87 0.52 -1.58
C ASP A 6 10.07 -0.55 -0.82
N LEU A 7 9.18 -1.24 -1.54
CA LEU A 7 8.39 -2.33 -0.99
C LEU A 7 9.19 -3.63 -1.10
N ASP A 8 9.86 -4.00 0.00
CA ASP A 8 10.56 -5.27 0.06
C ASP A 8 9.61 -6.47 -0.12
N LYS A 9 10.18 -7.63 -0.47
CA LYS A 9 9.40 -8.86 -0.73
C LYS A 9 8.51 -9.27 0.45
N LEU A 10 8.95 -9.00 1.68
CA LEU A 10 8.19 -9.36 2.89
C LEU A 10 6.98 -8.44 3.06
N THR A 11 7.14 -7.16 2.79
CA THR A 11 6.09 -6.13 2.84
C THR A 11 5.06 -6.40 1.76
N ILE A 12 5.48 -6.73 0.53
CA ILE A 12 4.57 -7.15 -0.55
C ILE A 12 3.77 -8.38 -0.11
N LYS A 13 4.43 -9.40 0.47
CA LYS A 13 3.74 -10.61 0.95
C LYS A 13 2.70 -10.29 2.02
N ARG A 14 2.99 -9.37 2.94
CA ARG A 14 2.05 -8.93 3.98
C ARG A 14 0.85 -8.18 3.38
N ILE A 15 1.10 -7.26 2.44
CA ILE A 15 0.04 -6.54 1.72
C ILE A 15 -0.88 -7.53 1.01
N PHE A 16 -0.31 -8.51 0.32
CA PHE A 16 -1.08 -9.54 -0.36
C PHE A 16 -1.96 -10.33 0.61
N GLY A 17 -1.41 -10.82 1.72
CA GLY A 17 -2.20 -11.53 2.72
C GLY A 17 -3.31 -10.68 3.37
N ILE A 18 -3.12 -9.36 3.49
CA ILE A 18 -4.17 -8.45 3.95
C ILE A 18 -5.28 -8.33 2.90
N ILE A 19 -4.92 -8.14 1.62
CA ILE A 19 -5.90 -8.07 0.52
C ILE A 19 -6.71 -9.36 0.45
N GLU A 20 -6.06 -10.53 0.47
CA GLU A 20 -6.74 -11.83 0.52
C GLU A 20 -7.71 -11.90 1.69
N LYS A 21 -7.28 -11.42 2.88
CA LYS A 21 -8.16 -11.44 4.05
C LYS A 21 -9.33 -10.46 3.93
N CYS A 22 -9.15 -9.32 3.30
CA CYS A 22 -10.23 -8.38 3.00
C CYS A 22 -11.25 -9.01 2.03
N GLU A 23 -10.79 -9.71 0.99
CA GLU A 23 -11.66 -10.44 0.06
C GLU A 23 -12.47 -11.53 0.78
N GLU A 24 -11.84 -12.30 1.67
CA GLU A 24 -12.54 -13.32 2.49
C GLU A 24 -13.61 -12.72 3.42
N LEU A 25 -13.39 -11.50 3.91
CA LEU A 25 -14.27 -10.84 4.88
C LEU A 25 -15.25 -9.87 4.22
N GLU A 26 -15.28 -9.79 2.90
CA GLU A 26 -16.08 -8.82 2.13
C GLU A 26 -15.82 -7.36 2.55
N LEU A 27 -14.56 -7.03 2.85
CA LEU A 27 -14.13 -5.68 3.20
C LEU A 27 -13.59 -4.94 1.97
N GLU A 28 -13.99 -3.68 1.80
CA GLU A 28 -13.58 -2.85 0.66
C GLU A 28 -12.38 -1.95 0.96
N ASN A 29 -11.91 -1.89 2.20
CA ASN A 29 -10.71 -1.13 2.56
C ASN A 29 -9.96 -1.75 3.74
N ALA A 30 -8.69 -1.37 3.85
CA ALA A 30 -7.87 -1.67 5.00
C ALA A 30 -6.79 -0.62 5.17
N CYS A 31 -6.42 -0.37 6.43
CA CYS A 31 -5.36 0.56 6.77
C CYS A 31 -4.49 -0.03 7.86
N PHE A 32 -3.18 0.10 7.72
CA PHE A 32 -2.25 -0.23 8.79
C PHE A 32 -1.05 0.70 8.81
N ILE A 33 -0.44 0.83 9.97
CA ILE A 33 0.81 1.54 10.16
C ILE A 33 1.90 0.50 10.29
N TYR A 34 2.94 0.61 9.45
CA TYR A 34 4.12 -0.22 9.60
C TYR A 34 5.15 0.55 10.42
N ASN A 35 5.38 0.12 11.66
CA ASN A 35 6.27 0.83 12.58
C ASN A 35 7.47 -0.06 12.99
N PRO A 36 8.60 0.00 12.27
CA PRO A 36 9.74 -0.83 12.62
C PRO A 36 10.55 -0.33 13.83
N LYS A 37 10.31 0.89 14.37
CA LYS A 37 10.60 1.38 15.76
C LYS A 37 10.87 2.90 15.92
N LEU A 38 11.12 3.72 14.89
CA LEU A 38 11.60 5.10 15.07
C LEU A 38 11.21 6.05 13.90
N LYS A 39 10.75 7.26 14.26
CA LYS A 39 10.68 8.55 13.51
C LYS A 39 10.06 8.64 12.10
N ASN A 40 9.99 7.56 11.33
CA ASN A 40 9.53 7.58 9.94
C ASN A 40 8.34 6.64 9.77
N GLU A 41 7.21 7.02 10.37
CA GLU A 41 5.97 6.28 10.23
C GLU A 41 5.54 6.21 8.77
N VAL A 42 5.28 4.99 8.28
CA VAL A 42 4.71 4.75 6.96
C VAL A 42 3.34 4.12 7.14
N LYS A 43 2.34 4.78 6.57
CA LYS A 43 0.96 4.33 6.61
C LYS A 43 0.58 3.73 5.27
N PHE A 44 -0.03 2.56 5.31
CA PHE A 44 -0.50 1.83 4.15
C PHE A 44 -2.02 1.90 4.15
N TYR A 45 -2.59 2.45 3.09
CA TYR A 45 -4.03 2.53 2.89
C TYR A 45 -4.41 1.76 1.63
N MET A 46 -5.34 0.84 1.74
CA MET A 46 -5.78 -0.03 0.65
C MET A 46 -7.28 0.17 0.44
N VAL A 47 -7.68 0.35 -0.82
CA VAL A 47 -9.09 0.52 -1.21
C VAL A 47 -9.37 -0.34 -2.42
N LYS A 48 -10.48 -1.08 -2.38
CA LYS A 48 -11.00 -1.85 -3.48
C LYS A 48 -11.75 -0.93 -4.45
N TYR A 49 -11.46 -1.10 -5.71
CA TYR A 49 -12.22 -0.60 -6.86
C TYR A 49 -12.77 -1.82 -7.62
N ASP A 50 -13.71 -1.60 -8.53
CA ASP A 50 -14.46 -2.66 -9.25
C ASP A 50 -13.61 -3.83 -9.76
N HIS A 51 -12.36 -3.57 -10.17
CA HIS A 51 -11.48 -4.57 -10.79
C HIS A 51 -10.04 -4.61 -10.25
N HIS A 52 -9.75 -3.89 -9.16
CA HIS A 52 -8.40 -3.82 -8.60
C HIS A 52 -8.40 -3.23 -7.21
N TRP A 53 -7.30 -3.43 -6.49
CA TRP A 53 -7.01 -2.70 -5.27
C TRP A 53 -6.04 -1.56 -5.58
N ASN A 54 -6.25 -0.39 -4.98
CA ASN A 54 -5.22 0.63 -4.89
C ASN A 54 -4.58 0.56 -3.53
N LEU A 55 -3.24 0.63 -3.51
CA LEU A 55 -2.44 0.79 -2.32
C LEU A 55 -1.81 2.18 -2.35
N THR A 56 -2.08 2.97 -1.32
CA THR A 56 -1.42 4.24 -1.06
C THR A 56 -0.45 4.07 0.10
N VAL A 57 0.83 4.29 -0.15
CA VAL A 57 1.90 4.27 0.83
C VAL A 57 2.22 5.71 1.19
N ILE A 58 1.84 6.14 2.39
CA ILE A 58 1.95 7.52 2.86
C ILE A 58 3.22 7.63 3.72
N GLN A 59 4.15 8.49 3.30
CA GLN A 59 5.36 8.81 4.03
C GLN A 59 5.25 10.23 4.59
N ASN A 60 4.76 10.36 5.84
CA ASN A 60 4.50 11.67 6.46
C ASN A 60 5.75 12.57 6.55
N TRP A 61 6.92 11.96 6.74
CA TRP A 61 8.20 12.66 6.87
C TRP A 61 8.67 13.31 5.56
N GLU A 62 8.29 12.74 4.40
CA GLU A 62 8.58 13.28 3.06
C GLU A 62 7.44 14.16 2.51
N LYS A 63 6.28 14.20 3.20
CA LYS A 63 5.02 14.76 2.67
C LYS A 63 4.70 14.21 1.28
N LYS A 64 4.87 12.90 1.10
CA LYS A 64 4.64 12.20 -0.16
C LYS A 64 3.79 10.97 0.05
N SER A 65 3.13 10.56 -1.03
CA SER A 65 2.45 9.28 -1.12
C SER A 65 2.83 8.59 -2.42
N ASP A 66 3.13 7.30 -2.35
CA ASP A 66 3.23 6.43 -3.52
C ASP A 66 1.92 5.70 -3.75
N ILE A 67 1.44 5.72 -4.99
CA ILE A 67 0.22 5.05 -5.41
C ILE A 67 0.63 3.83 -6.22
N HIS A 68 0.15 2.68 -5.78
CA HIS A 68 0.31 1.40 -6.43
C HIS A 68 -1.04 0.80 -6.75
N LYS A 69 -1.09 0.02 -7.83
CA LYS A 69 -2.24 -0.76 -8.24
C LYS A 69 -1.95 -2.23 -8.06
N PHE A 70 -2.84 -2.93 -7.40
CA PHE A 70 -2.81 -4.38 -7.28
C PHE A 70 -3.89 -4.99 -8.16
N LYS A 71 -3.46 -5.71 -9.19
CA LYS A 71 -4.33 -6.38 -10.16
C LYS A 71 -3.68 -7.68 -10.62
N ASP A 72 -4.48 -8.74 -10.71
CA ASP A 72 -4.06 -10.04 -11.24
C ASP A 72 -2.81 -10.61 -10.54
N GLY A 73 -2.72 -10.46 -9.22
CA GLY A 73 -1.58 -10.94 -8.42
C GLY A 73 -0.30 -10.08 -8.52
N SER A 74 -0.35 -8.96 -9.24
CA SER A 74 0.78 -8.06 -9.45
C SER A 74 0.56 -6.71 -8.80
N LEU A 75 1.60 -6.16 -8.18
CA LEU A 75 1.63 -4.81 -7.62
C LEU A 75 2.45 -3.90 -8.55
N THR A 76 1.80 -2.97 -9.23
CA THR A 76 2.43 -1.99 -10.12
C THR A 76 2.50 -0.64 -9.44
N PHE A 77 3.62 0.06 -9.57
CA PHE A 77 3.72 1.47 -9.19
C PHE A 77 3.09 2.33 -10.29
N GLU A 78 2.23 3.27 -9.90
CA GLU A 78 1.56 4.17 -10.83
C GLU A 78 2.24 5.54 -10.83
N TYR A 79 2.18 6.24 -9.70
CA TYR A 79 2.75 7.57 -9.52
C TYR A 79 2.99 7.89 -8.05
N SER A 80 3.67 9.01 -7.81
CA SER A 80 3.80 9.60 -6.48
C SER A 80 3.19 11.00 -6.49
N GLN A 81 2.60 11.41 -5.38
CA GLN A 81 2.07 12.76 -5.21
C GLN A 81 2.60 13.40 -3.93
N LEU A 82 2.63 14.73 -3.92
CA LEU A 82 2.86 15.51 -2.72
C LEU A 82 1.56 15.54 -1.90
N ASN A 83 1.70 15.41 -0.59
CA ASN A 83 0.61 15.52 0.38
C ASN A 83 0.46 16.96 0.88
#